data_AF-A0A2T5ISW6-F1
#
_entry.id   AF-A0A2T5ISW6-F1
#
_cell.length_a   1.000
_cell.length_b   1.000
_cell.length_c   1.000
_cell.angle_alpha   90.00
_cell.angle_beta   90.00
_cell.angle_gamma   90.00
#
_symmetry.space_group_name_H-M   'P 1'
#
loop_
_entity.id
_entity.type
_entity.pdbx_description
1 polymer ?
#
loop_
_entity_poly.entity_id
_entity_poly.type
_entity_poly.pdbx_seq_one_letter_code
_entity_poly.pdbx_strand_id
1 'polypeptide(L)' 'MDIYQKYLEYISNQNERITVEDFLKKWKPTGEKILNELVSNKLITVDENNTIHLTDIGKVAKTI' A
#
# COMPACT_ATOMS: atom_id res chain seq x y z
N MET A 1 -10.40 -14.36 0.07
CA MET A 1 -9.13 -14.08 -0.63
C MET A 1 -9.04 -12.56 -0.72
N ASP A 2 -8.23 -11.97 0.15
CA ASP A 2 -8.18 -10.51 0.30
C ASP A 2 -7.41 -9.91 -0.87
N ILE A 3 -8.10 -9.20 -1.75
CA ILE A 3 -7.55 -8.68 -3.02
C ILE A 3 -6.35 -7.74 -2.74
N TYR A 4 -6.27 -7.19 -1.54
CA TYR A 4 -5.26 -6.23 -1.12
C TYR A 4 -3.98 -6.85 -0.50
N GLN A 5 -4.00 -8.13 -0.12
CA GLN A 5 -2.93 -8.75 0.67
C GLN A 5 -1.53 -8.59 0.05
N LYS A 6 -1.38 -8.92 -1.24
CA LYS A 6 -0.09 -8.79 -1.95
C LYS A 6 0.44 -7.35 -2.00
N TYR A 7 -0.45 -6.35 -1.99
CA TYR A 7 -0.06 -4.94 -2.02
C TYR A 7 0.39 -4.48 -0.64
N LEU A 8 -0.32 -4.89 0.41
CA LEU A 8 0.06 -4.63 1.80
C LEU A 8 1.36 -5.34 2.17
N GLU A 9 1.57 -6.57 1.69
CA GLU A 9 2.84 -7.27 1.82
C GLU A 9 3.98 -6.52 1.13
N TYR A 10 3.78 -6.06 -0.11
CA TYR A 10 4.81 -5.28 -0.81
C TYR A 10 5.20 -4.01 -0.04
N ILE A 11 4.22 -3.29 0.50
CA ILE A 11 4.47 -2.08 1.30
C ILE A 11 5.18 -2.42 2.62
N SER A 12 4.82 -3.56 3.24
CA SER A 12 5.39 -3.97 4.53
C SER A 12 6.77 -4.62 4.44
N ASN A 13 7.10 -5.26 3.32
CA ASN A 13 8.24 -6.16 3.20
C ASN A 13 9.52 -5.44 2.74
N GLN A 14 9.48 -4.12 2.60
CA GLN A 14 10.66 -3.35 2.26
C GLN A 14 11.22 -2.71 3.53
N ASN A 15 12.46 -3.08 3.86
CA ASN A 15 13.29 -2.34 4.83
C ASN A 15 13.52 -0.89 4.38
N GLU A 16 13.21 -0.59 3.11
CA GLU A 16 13.25 0.73 2.51
C GLU A 16 11.84 1.35 2.43
N ARG A 17 11.85 2.68 2.53
CA ARG A 17 10.67 3.54 2.47
C ARG A 17 10.02 3.46 1.07
N ILE A 18 8.83 2.88 0.96
CA ILE A 18 8.09 2.81 -0.32
C ILE A 18 7.45 4.16 -0.63
N THR A 19 7.70 4.69 -1.83
CA THR A 19 6.99 5.87 -2.33
C THR A 19 5.78 5.50 -3.19
N VAL A 20 4.87 6.45 -3.38
CA VAL A 20 3.77 6.35 -4.34
C VAL A 20 4.30 6.08 -5.74
N GLU A 21 5.41 6.71 -6.14
CA GLU A 21 5.99 6.50 -7.46
C GLU A 21 6.46 5.05 -7.67
N ASP A 22 7.14 4.47 -6.68
CA ASP A 22 7.60 3.07 -6.73
C ASP A 22 6.43 2.10 -6.83
N PHE A 23 5.40 2.35 -6.02
CA PHE A 23 4.18 1.56 -6.04
C PHE A 23 3.48 1.63 -7.41
N LEU A 24 3.29 2.83 -7.95
CA LEU A 24 2.64 3.03 -9.24
C LEU A 24 3.46 2.43 -10.39
N LYS A 25 4.79 2.54 -10.36
CA LYS A 25 5.68 1.90 -11.35
C LYS A 25 5.53 0.39 -11.35
N LYS A 26 5.49 -0.23 -10.16
CA LYS A 26 5.39 -1.69 -10.03
C LYS A 26 4.04 -2.23 -10.50
N TRP A 27 2.95 -1.51 -10.22
CA TRP A 27 1.60 -2.03 -10.40
C TRP A 27 0.85 -1.42 -11.59
N LYS A 28 1.55 -0.93 -12.62
CA LYS A 28 0.88 -0.44 -13.84
C LYS A 28 0.08 -1.56 -14.54
N PRO A 29 -1.10 -1.24 -15.10
CA PRO A 29 -1.77 0.07 -15.11
C PRO A 29 -2.72 0.31 -13.92
N THR A 30 -2.95 -0.69 -13.06
CA THR A 30 -4.00 -0.64 -12.03
C THR A 30 -3.56 -0.05 -10.70
N GLY A 31 -2.28 0.26 -10.54
CA GLY A 31 -1.68 0.72 -9.29
C GLY A 31 -2.36 1.96 -8.70
N GLU A 32 -2.79 2.91 -9.53
CA GLU A 32 -3.47 4.12 -9.06
C GLU A 32 -4.84 3.80 -8.44
N LYS A 33 -5.63 2.95 -9.11
CA LYS A 33 -6.92 2.49 -8.59
C LYS A 33 -6.73 1.77 -7.26
N ILE A 34 -5.76 0.85 -7.19
CA ILE A 34 -5.48 0.09 -5.97
C ILE A 34 -5.00 1.00 -4.84
N LEU A 35 -4.09 1.93 -5.11
CA LEU A 35 -3.59 2.88 -4.12
C LEU A 35 -4.75 3.70 -3.52
N ASN A 36 -5.63 4.22 -4.38
CA ASN A 36 -6.81 4.95 -3.93
C ASN A 36 -7.76 4.09 -3.09
N GLU A 37 -7.99 2.83 -3.47
CA GLU A 37 -8.78 1.90 -2.67
C GLU A 37 -8.13 1.60 -1.30
N LEU A 38 -6.81 1.41 -1.25
CA LEU A 38 -6.08 1.18 0.00
C LEU A 38 -6.17 2.39 0.95
N VAL A 39 -6.07 3.60 0.41
CA VAL A 39 -6.25 4.86 1.19
C VAL A 39 -7.70 5.01 1.64
N SER A 40 -8.67 4.79 0.74
CA SER A 40 -10.11 4.90 1.05
C SER A 40 -10.55 3.91 2.13
N ASN A 41 -9.98 2.70 2.12
CA ASN A 41 -10.22 1.68 3.15
C ASN A 41 -9.38 1.89 4.42
N LYS A 42 -8.60 2.99 4.50
CA LYS A 42 -7.73 3.32 5.64
C LYS A 42 -6.70 2.23 5.94
N LEU A 43 -6.30 1.44 4.94
CA LEU A 43 -5.26 0.41 5.09
C LEU A 43 -3.86 1.03 5.01
N ILE A 44 -3.73 2.15 4.31
CA ILE A 44 -2.49 2.91 4.19
C ILE A 44 -2.74 4.40 4.38
N THR A 45 -1.66 5.13 4.63
CA THR A 45 -1.59 6.59 4.58
C THR A 45 -0.40 7.00 3.73
N VAL A 46 -0.47 8.19 3.15
CA VAL A 46 0.63 8.78 2.37
C VAL A 46 1.05 10.07 3.06
N ASP A 47 2.34 10.23 3.31
CA ASP A 47 2.88 11.46 3.90
C ASP A 47 3.20 12.54 2.86
N GLU A 48 3.62 13.71 3.33
CA GLU A 48 4.02 14.85 2.48
C GLU A 48 5.19 14.55 1.53
N ASN A 49 5.98 13.52 1.80
CA ASN A 49 7.08 13.07 0.96
C ASN A 49 6.65 11.96 -0.02
N ASN A 50 5.33 11.77 -0.21
CA ASN A 50 4.75 10.70 -1.02
C ASN A 50 5.17 9.29 -0.56
N THR A 51 5.49 9.11 0.72
CA THR A 51 5.79 7.79 1.27
C THR A 51 4.53 7.10 1.74
N ILE A 52 4.40 5.81 1.42
CA ILE A 52 3.31 4.96 1.85
C ILE A 52 3.62 4.35 3.22
N HIS A 53 2.71 4.53 4.17
CA HIS A 53 2.77 3.96 5.51
C HIS A 53 1.57 3.05 5.75
N LEU A 54 1.79 1.88 6.34
CA LEU A 54 0.69 1.01 6.77
C LEU A 54 0.04 1.56 8.04
N THR A 55 -1.28 1.63 8.03
CA THR A 55 -2.05 1.88 9.25
C THR A 55 -2.10 0.61 10.11
N ASP A 56 -2.59 0.73 11.33
CA ASP A 56 -2.79 -0.45 12.19
C ASP A 56 -3.81 -1.43 11.59
N ILE A 57 -4.82 -0.94 10.86
CA ILE A 57 -5.77 -1.77 10.11
C ILE A 57 -5.05 -2.50 8.97
N GLY A 58 -4.21 -1.81 8.20
CA GLY A 58 -3.43 -2.42 7.11
C GLY A 58 -2.45 -3.49 7.59
N LYS A 59 -1.86 -3.31 8.78
CA LYS A 59 -0.99 -4.32 9.40
C LYS A 59 -1.75 -5.60 9.75
N VAL A 60 -2.97 -5.48 10.29
CA VAL A 60 -3.81 -6.64 10.61
C VAL A 60 -4.30 -7.32 9.34
N ALA A 61 -4.76 -6.55 8.35
CA ALA A 61 -5.23 -7.07 7.06
C ALA A 61 -4.13 -7.82 6.27
N LYS A 62 -2.85 -7.56 6.55
CA LYS A 62 -1.73 -8.34 5.98
C LYS A 62 -1.66 -9.77 6.54
N THR A 63 -2.09 -10.01 7.79
CA THR A 63 -1.88 -11.27 8.52
C THR A 63 -2.98 -12.30 8.30
N ILE A 64 -4.12 -11.90 7.74
CA ILE A 64 -5.29 -12.76 7.48
C ILE A 64 -5.16 -13.43 6.11
#